data_AF-A0A450TDA0-F1
#
_entry.id   AF-A0A450TDA0-F1
#
_cell.length_a   1.000
_cell.length_b   1.000
_cell.length_c   1.000
_cell.angle_alpha   90.00
_cell.angle_beta   90.00
_cell.angle_gamma   90.00
#
_symmetry.space_group_name_H-M   'P 1'
#
loop_
_entity.id
_entity.type
_entity.pdbx_description
1 polymer ?
#
loop_
_entity_poly.entity_id
_entity_poly.type
_entity_poly.pdbx_seq_one_letter_code
_entity_poly.pdbx_strand_id
1 'polypeptide(L)'
;MGDLFFDKLHFKFLQMLLFTKQEHELETHFDKWLYFLKNLENFEHVPAILDEPIFQKAFHTAELANLNHEQYRAYEENLLDYWH
;
A
#
# COMPACT_ATOMS: atom_id res chain seq x y z
N MET A 1 4.08 -30.21 -3.56
CA MET A 1 4.46 -28.98 -4.30
C MET A 1 3.69 -27.74 -3.83
N GLY A 2 2.57 -27.86 -3.09
CA GLY A 2 1.85 -26.70 -2.53
C GLY A 2 2.46 -26.12 -1.26
N ASP A 3 3.07 -26.95 -0.41
CA ASP A 3 3.53 -26.53 0.93
C ASP A 3 4.67 -25.50 0.88
N LEU A 4 5.66 -25.73 0.00
CA LEU A 4 6.80 -24.82 -0.22
C LEU A 4 6.40 -23.43 -0.75
N PHE A 5 5.26 -23.32 -1.43
CA PHE A 5 4.74 -22.02 -1.90
C PHE A 5 4.02 -21.29 -0.77
N PHE A 6 3.20 -22.02 0.01
CA PHE A 6 2.48 -21.47 1.15
C PHE A 6 3.43 -20.98 2.24
N ASP A 7 4.49 -21.73 2.53
CA ASP A 7 5.52 -21.35 3.52
C ASP A 7 6.23 -20.05 3.12
N LYS A 8 6.58 -19.91 1.84
CA LYS A 8 7.22 -18.68 1.34
C LYS A 8 6.28 -17.48 1.39
N LEU A 9 5.01 -17.68 1.08
CA LEU A 9 4.00 -16.63 1.16
C LEU A 9 3.78 -16.20 2.62
N HIS A 10 3.60 -17.16 3.53
CA HIS A 10 3.49 -16.91 4.98
C HIS A 10 4.70 -16.17 5.54
N PHE A 11 5.92 -16.60 5.17
CA PHE A 11 7.15 -15.95 5.60
C PHE A 11 7.23 -14.49 5.12
N LYS A 12 6.86 -14.22 3.85
CA LYS A 12 6.78 -12.85 3.33
C LYS A 12 5.75 -12.00 4.07
N PHE A 13 4.59 -12.56 4.41
CA PHE A 13 3.59 -11.85 5.22
C PHE A 13 4.11 -11.52 6.63
N LEU A 14 4.77 -12.46 7.30
CA LEU A 14 5.40 -12.22 8.61
C LEU A 14 6.47 -11.12 8.52
N GLN A 15 7.31 -11.15 7.48
CA GLN A 15 8.30 -10.08 7.25
C GLN A 15 7.63 -8.71 7.01
N MET A 16 6.50 -8.68 6.30
CA MET A 16 5.75 -7.44 6.06
C MET A 16 5.11 -6.90 7.35
N LEU A 17 4.53 -7.76 8.20
CA LEU A 17 3.99 -7.36 9.51
C LEU A 17 5.09 -6.83 10.44
N LEU A 18 6.27 -7.44 10.40
CA LEU A 18 7.42 -7.03 11.21
C LEU A 18 8.20 -5.85 10.59
N PHE A 19 7.90 -5.47 9.35
CA PHE A 19 8.56 -4.35 8.68
C PHE A 19 8.21 -3.05 9.40
N THR A 20 9.15 -2.53 10.18
CA THR A 20 9.01 -1.32 11.01
C THR A 20 10.04 -0.25 10.64
N LYS A 21 10.78 -0.48 9.55
CA LYS A 21 11.79 0.44 9.04
C LYS A 21 11.16 1.79 8.70
N GLN A 22 11.81 2.84 9.14
CA GLN A 22 11.47 4.22 8.82
C GLN A 22 12.16 4.66 7.53
N GLU A 23 11.78 5.84 7.02
CA GLU A 23 12.31 6.37 5.77
C GLU A 23 13.85 6.38 5.70
N HIS A 24 14.53 6.67 6.81
CA HIS A 24 16.00 6.71 6.83
C HIS A 24 16.67 5.31 6.86
N GLU A 25 15.90 4.24 7.05
CA GLU A 25 16.37 2.85 7.14
C GLU A 25 16.14 2.06 5.84
N LEU A 26 15.58 2.69 4.80
CA LEU A 26 15.29 2.02 3.53
C LEU A 26 16.56 1.95 2.67
N GLU A 27 17.19 0.78 2.65
CA GLU A 27 18.43 0.55 1.92
C GLU A 27 18.20 0.00 0.51
N THR A 28 17.13 -0.79 0.34
CA THR A 28 16.85 -1.50 -0.92
C THR A 28 15.60 -0.98 -1.60
N HIS A 29 15.54 -1.13 -2.93
CA HIS A 29 14.32 -0.81 -3.69
C HIS A 29 13.11 -1.63 -3.22
N PHE A 30 13.35 -2.84 -2.71
CA PHE A 30 12.31 -3.67 -2.08
C PHE A 30 11.80 -3.07 -0.76
N ASP A 31 12.69 -2.60 0.11
CA ASP A 31 12.30 -1.89 1.33
C ASP A 31 11.46 -0.65 1.01
N LYS A 32 11.83 0.09 -0.04
CA LYS A 32 11.06 1.24 -0.55
C LYS A 32 9.65 0.87 -1.00
N TRP A 33 9.49 -0.25 -1.73
CA TRP A 33 8.17 -0.76 -2.10
C TRP A 33 7.34 -1.22 -0.91
N LEU A 34 7.95 -1.91 0.06
CA LEU A 34 7.24 -2.31 1.29
C LEU A 34 6.80 -1.09 2.10
N TYR A 35 7.67 -0.10 2.23
CA TYR A 35 7.36 1.16 2.91
C TYR A 35 6.24 1.92 2.19
N PHE A 36 6.30 2.00 0.86
CA PHE A 36 5.25 2.60 0.03
C PHE A 36 3.89 1.91 0.25
N LEU A 37 3.82 0.58 0.17
CA LEU A 37 2.57 -0.15 0.36
C LEU A 37 2.02 -0.03 1.78
N LYS A 38 2.92 -0.07 2.79
CA LYS A 38 2.51 0.01 4.19
C LYS A 38 1.93 1.38 4.58
N ASN A 39 2.47 2.46 4.02
CA ASN A 39 2.07 3.82 4.35
C ASN A 39 1.15 4.45 3.30
N LEU A 40 0.69 3.67 2.32
CA LEU A 40 -0.08 4.14 1.15
C LEU A 40 -1.30 4.99 1.54
N GLU A 41 -2.02 4.55 2.57
CA GLU A 41 -3.24 5.19 3.07
C GLU A 41 -2.98 6.50 3.84
N ASN A 42 -1.76 6.68 4.35
CA ASN A 42 -1.39 7.78 5.26
C ASN A 42 -0.38 8.75 4.64
N PHE A 43 -0.07 8.62 3.35
CA PHE A 43 0.83 9.56 2.68
C PHE A 43 0.13 10.89 2.43
N GLU A 44 0.42 11.89 3.25
CA GLU A 44 0.08 13.29 2.96
C GLU A 44 1.05 13.92 1.94
N HIS A 45 2.27 13.40 1.85
CA HIS A 45 3.32 13.87 0.95
C HIS A 45 4.25 12.73 0.57
N VAL A 46 4.85 12.80 -0.62
CA VAL A 46 5.82 11.80 -1.10
C VAL A 46 7.16 12.00 -0.38
N PRO A 47 7.65 11.00 0.38
CA PRO A 47 8.96 11.08 1.02
C PRO A 47 10.08 11.25 0.01
N ALA A 48 11.11 12.04 0.34
CA ALA A 48 12.24 12.29 -0.55
C ALA A 48 12.97 10.98 -0.96
N ILE A 49 12.95 9.96 -0.10
CA ILE A 49 13.57 8.67 -0.41
C ILE A 49 12.81 7.88 -1.50
N LEU A 50 11.55 8.22 -1.74
CA LEU A 50 10.70 7.68 -2.79
C LEU A 50 10.60 8.62 -4.00
N ASP A 51 11.45 9.65 -4.09
CA ASP A 51 11.48 10.56 -5.25
C ASP A 51 12.19 9.94 -6.46
N GLU A 52 11.64 8.80 -6.91
CA GLU A 52 12.06 8.12 -8.13
C GLU A 52 10.85 8.02 -9.09
N PRO A 53 11.06 8.11 -10.42
CA PRO A 53 9.97 8.13 -11.40
C PRO A 53 8.99 6.96 -11.29
N ILE A 54 9.46 5.80 -10.86
CA ILE A 54 8.64 4.60 -10.70
C ILE A 54 7.63 4.75 -9.56
N PHE A 55 8.04 5.36 -8.43
CA PHE A 55 7.16 5.60 -7.30
C PHE A 55 6.21 6.74 -7.61
N GLN A 56 6.65 7.81 -8.28
CA GLN A 56 5.77 8.88 -8.74
C GLN A 56 4.61 8.36 -9.60
N LYS A 57 4.90 7.42 -10.52
CA LYS A 57 3.86 6.75 -11.31
C LYS A 57 2.93 5.88 -10.44
N ALA A 58 3.47 5.20 -9.44
CA ALA A 58 2.69 4.39 -8.51
C ALA A 58 1.77 5.24 -7.64
N PHE A 59 2.24 6.37 -7.10
CA PHE A 59 1.45 7.36 -6.38
C PHE A 59 0.29 7.87 -7.25
N HIS A 60 0.57 8.31 -8.47
CA HIS A 60 -0.47 8.78 -9.38
C HIS A 60 -1.54 7.68 -9.66
N THR A 61 -1.11 6.44 -9.80
CA THR A 61 -2.02 5.30 -10.00
C THR A 61 -2.86 5.03 -8.75
N ALA A 62 -2.26 5.13 -7.55
CA ALA A 62 -2.94 4.94 -6.28
C ALA A 62 -3.94 6.06 -5.99
N GLU A 63 -3.61 7.33 -6.28
CA GLU A 63 -4.54 8.47 -6.16
C GLU A 63 -5.77 8.27 -7.06
N LEU A 64 -5.58 7.85 -8.31
CA LEU A 64 -6.68 7.51 -9.23
C LEU A 64 -7.54 6.36 -8.70
N ALA A 65 -6.93 5.33 -8.12
CA ALA A 65 -7.65 4.21 -7.53
C ALA A 65 -8.40 4.62 -6.25
N ASN A 66 -7.83 5.51 -5.43
CA ASN A 66 -8.46 6.00 -4.20
C ASN A 66 -9.68 6.87 -4.51
N LEU A 67 -9.63 7.74 -5.52
CA LEU A 67 -10.80 8.48 -6.01
C LEU A 67 -11.95 7.54 -6.38
N ASN A 68 -11.64 6.42 -7.06
CA ASN A 68 -12.65 5.41 -7.37
C ASN A 68 -13.18 4.70 -6.12
N HIS A 69 -12.34 4.48 -5.10
CA HIS A 69 -12.76 3.87 -3.84
C HIS A 69 -13.61 4.83 -2.99
N GLU A 70 -13.33 6.14 -2.97
CA GLU A 70 -14.21 7.13 -2.33
C GLU A 70 -15.58 7.18 -3.00
N GLN A 71 -15.63 7.11 -4.33
CA GLN A 71 -16.89 6.97 -5.07
C GLN A 71 -17.63 5.69 -4.70
N TYR A 72 -16.89 4.58 -4.54
CA TYR A 72 -17.45 3.30 -4.11
C TYR A 72 -17.95 3.34 -2.66
N ARG A 73 -17.20 3.93 -1.72
CA ARG A 73 -17.65 4.14 -0.33
C ARG A 73 -18.87 5.05 -0.26
N ALA A 74 -18.87 6.15 -1.01
CA ALA A 74 -20.03 7.02 -1.09
C ALA A 74 -21.25 6.27 -1.63
N TYR A 75 -21.07 5.38 -2.61
CA TYR A 75 -22.13 4.50 -3.10
C TYR A 75 -22.61 3.51 -2.02
N GLU A 76 -21.70 2.90 -1.26
CA GLU A 76 -22.03 2.01 -0.13
C GLU A 76 -22.76 2.76 1.00
N GLU A 77 -22.33 3.96 1.36
CA GLU A 77 -23.02 4.80 2.36
C GLU A 77 -24.43 5.18 1.91
N ASN A 78 -24.60 5.60 0.65
CA ASN A 78 -25.93 5.88 0.09
C ASN A 78 -26.82 4.63 0.04
N LEU A 79 -26.25 3.45 -0.23
CA LEU A 79 -26.97 2.19 -0.17
C LEU A 79 -27.45 1.87 1.25
N LEU A 80 -26.59 2.00 2.25
CA LEU A 80 -26.93 1.74 3.66
C LEU A 80 -28.02 2.70 4.17
N ASP A 81 -27.99 3.97 3.76
CA ASP A 81 -29.02 4.96 4.08
C ASP A 81 -30.40 4.60 3.48
N TYR A 82 -30.40 3.89 2.34
CA TYR A 82 -31.62 3.40 1.69
C TYR A 82 -32.27 2.19 2.40
N TRP A 83 -31.53 1.49 3.26
CA TRP A 83 -31.98 0.34 4.04
C TRP A 83 -32.37 0.69 5.49
N HIS A 84 -32.41 1.99 5.82
CA HIS A 84 -32.75 2.50 7.15
C HIS A 84 -34.12 3.19 7.19
#